data_AF-A0A836S654-F1
#
_entry.id   AF-A0A836S654-F1
#
_cell.length_a   1.000
_cell.length_b   1.000
_cell.length_c   1.000
_cell.angle_alpha   90.00
_cell.angle_beta   90.00
_cell.angle_gamma   90.00
#
_symmetry.space_group_name_H-M   'P 1'
#
loop_
_entity.id
_entity.type
_entity.pdbx_description
1 polymer ?
#
loop_
_entity_poly.entity_id
_entity_poly.type
_entity_poly.pdbx_seq_one_letter_code
_entity_poly.pdbx_strand_id
1 'polypeptide(L)'
;MEYLEISSFFTIFVTGALVILLGAAYVSVYSFVKIHYLPSWAMPAAYIFWILQTYSLYVLSVHLKINPFTQKVLLAAMVGYLIIPHIVYFLVKRTHEAVEH
;
A
#
# COMPACT_ATOMS: atom_id res chain seq x y z
N MET A 1 -1.27 1.93 33.95
CA MET A 1 -1.26 1.25 32.64
C MET A 1 -2.68 1.35 32.11
N GLU A 2 -2.90 2.10 31.03
CA GLU A 2 -4.23 2.25 30.40
C GLU A 2 -4.56 0.91 29.73
N TYR A 3 -5.63 0.26 30.19
CA TYR A 3 -6.08 -1.03 29.67
C TYR A 3 -6.57 -0.80 28.24
N LEU A 4 -5.93 -1.45 27.27
CA LEU A 4 -6.50 -1.53 25.92
C LEU A 4 -7.80 -2.32 26.04
N GLU A 5 -8.93 -1.63 25.99
CA GLU A 5 -10.22 -2.30 25.84
C GLU A 5 -10.14 -3.25 24.65
N ILE A 6 -10.69 -4.46 24.78
CA ILE A 6 -10.64 -5.51 23.75
C ILE A 6 -11.16 -4.99 22.39
N SER A 7 -12.12 -4.05 22.44
CA SER A 7 -12.62 -3.30 21.29
C SER A 7 -11.52 -2.56 20.52
N SER A 8 -10.66 -1.83 21.23
CA SER A 8 -9.55 -1.07 20.66
C SER A 8 -8.47 -1.98 20.09
N PHE A 9 -8.16 -3.10 20.77
CA PHE A 9 -7.22 -4.09 20.25
C PHE A 9 -7.70 -4.68 18.91
N PHE A 10 -8.97 -5.10 18.85
CA PHE A 10 -9.53 -5.70 17.64
C PHE A 10 -9.52 -4.70 16.48
N THR A 11 -9.87 -3.43 16.72
CA THR A 11 -9.80 -2.38 15.70
C THR A 11 -8.38 -2.17 15.19
N ILE A 12 -7.38 -2.10 16.08
CA ILE A 12 -5.96 -1.95 15.69
C ILE A 12 -5.49 -3.16 14.87
N PHE A 13 -5.83 -4.37 15.29
CA PHE A 13 -5.46 -5.60 14.59
C PHE A 13 -6.09 -5.67 13.19
N VAL A 14 -7.40 -5.45 13.08
CA VAL A 14 -8.13 -5.51 11.81
C VAL A 14 -7.67 -4.39 10.86
N THR A 15 -7.51 -3.16 11.35
CA THR A 15 -7.03 -2.05 10.52
C THR A 15 -5.59 -2.28 10.06
N GLY A 16 -4.72 -2.81 10.91
CA GLY A 16 -3.36 -3.22 10.54
C GLY A 16 -3.33 -4.35 9.50
N ALA A 17 -4.15 -5.38 9.67
CA ALA A 17 -4.28 -6.47 8.70
C ALA A 17 -4.80 -5.95 7.34
N LEU A 18 -5.79 -5.05 7.36
CA LEU A 18 -6.30 -4.40 6.15
C LEU A 18 -5.23 -3.59 5.43
N VAL A 19 -4.38 -2.85 6.13
CA VAL A 19 -3.25 -2.13 5.51
C VAL A 19 -2.35 -3.10 4.72
N ILE A 20 -2.02 -4.25 5.31
CA ILE A 20 -1.14 -5.23 4.66
C ILE A 20 -1.85 -5.89 3.46
N LEU A 21 -3.09 -6.34 3.64
CA LEU A 21 -3.86 -7.03 2.61
C LEU A 21 -4.13 -6.10 1.41
N LEU A 22 -4.52 -4.85 1.67
CA LEU A 22 -4.79 -3.87 0.62
C LEU A 22 -3.51 -3.44 -0.09
N GLY A 23 -2.38 -3.35 0.61
CA GLY A 23 -1.08 -3.11 -0.02
C GLY A 23 -0.64 -4.25 -0.93
N ALA A 24 -0.73 -5.48 -0.45
CA ALA A 24 -0.46 -6.66 -1.27
C ALA A 24 -1.39 -6.71 -2.49
N ALA A 25 -2.67 -6.37 -2.34
CA ALA A 25 -3.63 -6.29 -3.43
C ALA A 25 -3.24 -5.19 -4.44
N TYR A 26 -2.87 -3.99 -3.98
CA TYR A 26 -2.41 -2.90 -4.84
C TYR A 26 -1.23 -3.34 -5.72
N VAL A 27 -0.16 -3.88 -5.11
CA VAL A 27 1.04 -4.30 -5.84
C VAL A 27 0.73 -5.45 -6.80
N SER A 28 -0.11 -6.40 -6.39
CA SER A 28 -0.48 -7.55 -7.21
C SER A 28 -1.28 -7.12 -8.44
N VAL A 29 -2.32 -6.29 -8.26
CA VAL A 29 -3.13 -5.78 -9.38
C VAL A 29 -2.29 -4.93 -10.32
N TYR A 30 -1.45 -4.03 -9.78
CA TYR A 30 -0.52 -3.25 -10.58
C TYR A 30 0.39 -4.14 -11.43
N SER A 31 1.02 -5.12 -10.81
CA SER A 31 1.96 -6.02 -11.49
C SER A 31 1.26 -6.82 -12.57
N PHE A 32 0.09 -7.41 -12.28
CA PHE A 32 -0.69 -8.20 -13.24
C PHE A 32 -1.17 -7.38 -14.44
N VAL A 33 -1.56 -6.12 -14.25
CA VAL A 33 -1.87 -5.21 -15.38
C VAL A 33 -0.62 -4.96 -16.23
N LYS A 34 0.56 -4.80 -15.61
CA LYS A 34 1.81 -4.51 -16.32
C LYS A 34 2.40 -5.70 -17.07
N ILE A 35 2.16 -6.92 -16.61
CA ILE A 35 2.53 -8.15 -17.34
C ILE A 35 1.43 -8.63 -18.29
N HIS A 36 0.43 -7.78 -18.59
CA HIS A 36 -0.70 -8.07 -19.49
C HIS A 36 -1.59 -9.26 -19.10
N TYR A 37 -1.53 -9.72 -17.84
CA TYR A 37 -2.43 -10.76 -17.31
C TYR A 37 -3.83 -10.23 -17.00
N LEU A 38 -3.91 -8.93 -16.66
CA LEU A 38 -5.16 -8.18 -16.47
C LEU A 38 -5.25 -7.05 -17.51
N PRO A 39 -6.46 -6.70 -17.94
CA PRO A 39 -6.65 -5.63 -18.90
C PRO A 39 -6.34 -4.26 -18.27
N SER A 40 -5.90 -3.30 -19.09
CA SER A 40 -5.50 -1.96 -18.64
C SER A 40 -6.61 -1.19 -17.91
N TRP A 41 -7.88 -1.56 -18.09
CA TRP A 41 -9.01 -0.97 -17.35
C TRP A 41 -9.04 -1.39 -15.87
N ALA A 42 -8.28 -2.41 -15.45
CA ALA A 42 -8.13 -2.79 -14.04
C ALA A 42 -7.13 -1.88 -13.29
N MET A 43 -6.42 -0.98 -13.98
CA MET A 43 -5.48 -0.04 -13.36
C MET A 43 -6.11 0.90 -12.30
N PRO A 44 -7.31 1.47 -12.52
CA PRO A 44 -8.02 2.24 -11.49
C PRO A 44 -8.29 1.42 -10.22
N ALA A 45 -8.51 0.10 -10.33
CA ALA A 45 -8.73 -0.75 -9.17
C ALA A 45 -7.49 -0.81 -8.26
N ALA A 46 -6.27 -0.83 -8.84
CA ALA A 46 -5.05 -0.73 -8.07
C ALA A 46 -5.01 0.58 -7.26
N TYR A 47 -5.32 1.72 -7.89
CA TYR A 47 -5.34 3.01 -7.19
C TYR A 47 -6.41 3.07 -6.09
N ILE A 48 -7.57 2.44 -6.29
CA ILE A 48 -8.59 2.31 -5.25
C ILE A 48 -8.05 1.53 -4.05
N PHE A 49 -7.34 0.41 -4.27
CA PHE A 49 -6.71 -0.35 -3.19
C PHE A 49 -5.66 0.47 -2.45
N TRP A 50 -4.88 1.29 -3.15
CA TRP A 50 -3.91 2.20 -2.53
C TRP A 50 -4.57 3.28 -1.66
N ILE A 51 -5.66 3.89 -2.14
CA ILE A 51 -6.43 4.88 -1.36
C ILE A 51 -7.00 4.21 -0.11
N LEU A 52 -7.59 3.03 -0.26
CA LEU A 52 -8.19 2.30 0.86
C LEU A 52 -7.15 1.86 1.89
N GLN A 53 -5.98 1.39 1.44
CA GLN A 53 -4.83 1.09 2.30
C GLN A 53 -4.38 2.32 3.09
N THR A 54 -4.22 3.46 2.41
CA THR A 54 -3.79 4.71 3.03
C THR A 54 -4.80 5.20 4.07
N TYR A 55 -6.10 5.05 3.77
CA TYR A 55 -7.17 5.33 4.72
C TYR A 55 -7.12 4.41 5.95
N SER A 56 -6.95 3.09 5.75
CA SER A 56 -6.78 2.14 6.86
C SER A 56 -5.55 2.46 7.72
N LEU A 57 -4.45 2.91 7.10
CA LEU A 57 -3.24 3.32 7.82
C LEU A 57 -3.49 4.59 8.64
N TYR A 58 -4.24 5.55 8.10
CA TYR A 58 -4.64 6.74 8.83
C TYR A 58 -5.49 6.37 10.06
N VAL A 59 -6.50 5.52 9.89
CA VAL A 59 -7.34 5.05 11.01
C VAL A 59 -6.50 4.32 12.06
N LEU A 60 -5.61 3.43 11.64
CA LEU A 60 -4.65 2.75 12.52
C LEU A 60 -3.80 3.76 13.31
N SER A 61 -3.29 4.80 12.66
CA SER A 61 -2.44 5.82 13.28
C SER A 61 -3.16 6.59 14.38
N VAL A 62 -4.44 6.93 14.15
CA VAL A 62 -5.26 7.64 15.13
C VAL A 62 -5.52 6.76 16.35
N HIS A 63 -5.84 5.48 16.15
CA HIS A 63 -6.08 4.54 17.26
C HIS A 63 -4.81 4.19 18.04
N LEU A 64 -3.64 4.19 17.39
CA LEU A 64 -2.35 3.96 18.07
C LEU A 64 -1.86 5.17 18.90
N LYS A 65 -2.54 6.33 18.83
CA LYS A 65 -2.10 7.59 19.47
C LYS A 65 -0.61 7.90 19.18
N ILE A 66 -0.12 7.57 17.98
CA ILE A 66 1.29 7.78 17.62
C ILE A 66 1.62 9.26 17.52
N ASN A 67 2.90 9.58 17.73
CA ASN A 67 3.40 10.95 17.65
C ASN A 67 3.04 11.56 16.26
N PRO A 68 2.56 12.82 16.19
CA PRO A 68 2.26 13.49 14.93
C PRO A 68 3.41 13.48 13.93
N PHE A 69 4.66 13.44 14.40
CA PHE A 69 5.83 13.24 13.53
C PHE A 69 5.78 11.88 12.82
N THR A 70 5.59 10.79 13.55
CA THR A 70 5.51 9.43 13.03
C THR A 70 4.33 9.27 12.06
N GLN A 71 3.19 9.87 12.36
CA GLN A 71 2.02 9.85 11.48
C GLN A 71 2.33 10.49 10.11
N LYS A 72 3.04 11.62 10.09
CA LYS A 72 3.47 12.26 8.83
C LYS A 72 4.44 11.40 8.04
N VAL A 73 5.39 10.75 8.73
CA VAL A 73 6.35 9.84 8.09
C VAL A 73 5.63 8.64 7.47
N LEU A 74 4.63 8.07 8.15
CA LEU A 74 3.81 6.97 7.61
C LEU A 74 3.02 7.38 6.36
N LEU A 75 2.44 8.58 6.34
CA LEU A 75 1.78 9.12 5.15
C LEU A 75 2.77 9.37 4.01
N ALA A 76 3.96 9.88 4.31
CA ALA A 76 5.03 10.03 3.31
C ALA A 76 5.47 8.66 2.75
N ALA A 77 5.53 7.62 3.58
CA ALA A 77 5.83 6.27 3.15
C ALA A 77 4.78 5.71 2.18
N MET A 78 3.49 6.05 2.35
CA MET A 78 2.44 5.65 1.40
C MET A 78 2.62 6.28 0.01
N VAL A 79 3.11 7.52 -0.05
CA VAL A 79 3.50 8.15 -1.32
C VAL A 79 4.66 7.39 -1.97
N GLY A 80 5.68 7.02 -1.19
CA GLY A 80 6.76 6.15 -1.68
C GLY A 80 6.24 4.81 -2.20
N TYR A 81 5.31 4.20 -1.49
CA TYR A 81 4.68 2.94 -1.87
C TYR A 81 3.93 3.00 -3.21
N LEU A 82 3.33 4.15 -3.54
CA LEU A 82 2.71 4.39 -4.85
C LEU A 82 3.75 4.40 -5.98
N ILE A 83 4.92 4.95 -5.72
CA ILE A 83 5.95 5.19 -6.73
C ILE A 83 6.81 3.93 -6.97
N ILE A 84 7.04 3.11 -5.94
CA ILE A 84 7.90 1.92 -6.02
C ILE A 84 7.54 0.98 -7.19
N PRO A 85 6.28 0.54 -7.38
CA PRO A 85 5.92 -0.37 -8.48
C PRO A 85 6.19 0.24 -9.86
N HIS A 86 6.07 1.56 -10.00
CA HIS A 86 6.38 2.28 -11.24
C HIS A 86 7.87 2.24 -11.56
N ILE A 87 8.71 2.51 -10.55
CA ILE A 87 10.17 2.47 -10.70
C ILE A 87 10.63 1.05 -11.02
N VAL A 88 10.14 0.05 -10.27
CA VAL A 88 10.53 -1.36 -10.48
C VAL A 88 10.17 -1.80 -11.90
N TYR A 89 8.97 -1.51 -12.37
CA TYR A 89 8.57 -1.85 -13.74
C TYR A 89 9.46 -1.16 -14.79
N PHE A 90 9.78 0.12 -14.59
CA PHE A 90 10.67 0.86 -15.47
C PHE A 90 12.08 0.24 -15.54
N LEU A 91 12.65 -0.10 -14.38
CA LEU A 91 13.97 -0.73 -14.29
C LEU A 91 13.98 -2.10 -14.96
N VAL A 92 12.99 -2.95 -14.67
CA VAL A 92 12.88 -4.29 -15.30
C VAL A 92 12.78 -4.18 -16.81
N LYS A 93 11.94 -3.28 -17.32
CA LYS A 93 11.78 -3.06 -18.76
C LYS A 93 13.10 -2.64 -19.43
N ARG A 94 13.81 -1.68 -18.84
CA ARG A 94 15.10 -1.19 -19.35
C ARG A 94 16.17 -2.27 -19.37
N THR A 95 16.25 -3.08 -18.31
CA THR A 95 17.20 -4.19 -18.24
C THR A 95 16.90 -5.24 -19.30
N HIS A 96 15.62 -5.55 -19.54
CA HIS A 96 15.24 -6.51 -20.58
C HIS A 96 15.61 -6.00 -21.98
N GLU A 97 15.33 -4.72 -22.28
CA GLU A 97 15.75 -4.07 -23.53
C GLU A 97 17.28 -4.08 -23.71
N ALA A 98 18.06 -3.89 -22.63
CA ALA A 98 19.52 -3.84 -22.70
C ALA A 98 20.19 -5.22 -22.90
N VAL A 99 19.50 -6.32 -22.58
CA VAL A 99 20.04 -7.70 -22.69
C VAL A 99 19.64 -8.36 -24.02
N GLU A 100 18.54 -7.95 -24.65
CA GLU A 100 18.10 -8.48 -25.95
C GLU A 100 18.72 -7.76 -27.17
N HIS A 101 19.65 -6.83 -26.94
CA HIS A 101 20.52 -6.22 -27.97
C HIS A 101 21.90 -6.87 -27.98
#